data_AF-A0A2H5FI52-F1
#
_entry.id   AF-A0A2H5FI52-F1
#
_cell.length_a   1.000
_cell.length_b   1.000
_cell.length_c   1.000
_cell.angle_alpha   90.00
_cell.angle_beta   90.00
_cell.angle_gamma   90.00
#
_symmetry.space_group_name_H-M   'P 1'
#
loop_
_entity.id
_entity.type
_entity.pdbx_description
1 polymer ?
#
loop_
_entity_poly.entity_id
_entity_poly.type
_entity_poly.pdbx_seq_one_letter_code
_entity_poly.pdbx_strand_id
1 'polypeptide(L)'
;MSYTKIESSLLLALDYPKLDESDFILLLTKFLEKKLGNNDNYPTFSKQIQKYYLEQEYKKAIENILRLCQENETLLGTNLVQRLITKSSQVTSNPKDNESRRFYEVLYAEHLESILRKDFDCSIFDELNEAYNEVRPEYTVNDLTKINTFEEARKLILAFVMLNDNVELGLKAQSAIYQKKDRSREELGQVLTANPGIMKPNSPNFADNTVPIKKIDKIAIDEKKAGGYSKTNPQVPFVASLSGTTYSLVVVLQKYMDKHKTDPNLEKKINNIVMLWTSAYIKDGYHSYKEVIDIFKDAHIQSIFARANIKLDYAIIDDTDHEFHRAQEYTQGIATKAMMHQELVQKVQEKSMREEKQKQMLLFCGVLVNQLNQDPKSKEKYPEQLESLNALYKNWNAGTIKNQEFKKECTQVCTEIQIKEQNTPLSFTNFLVKIKHFFSRLFTSGFSKEVFEEPLSTAMDITTKLKDALAQMPDTPSPKKVAPLMKKSDAQLIHSEVKHFSSPIKEIQKQANDLTSALTQDSILKIEKSNDKPYMN
;
A
#
# COMPACT_ATOMS: atom_id res chain seq x y z
N MET A 1 4.29 27.65 4.70
CA MET A 1 3.43 26.68 5.43
C MET A 1 3.71 26.83 6.93
N SER A 2 2.72 26.75 7.83
CA SER A 2 2.98 26.85 9.27
C SER A 2 3.68 25.59 9.81
N TYR A 3 4.58 25.75 10.79
CA TYR A 3 5.34 24.66 11.42
C TYR A 3 4.45 23.51 11.93
N THR A 4 3.26 23.83 12.44
CA THR A 4 2.27 22.86 12.94
C THR A 4 1.73 21.94 11.84
N LYS A 5 1.55 22.46 10.61
CA LYS A 5 1.06 21.67 9.46
C LYS A 5 2.07 20.62 9.00
N ILE A 6 3.37 20.94 9.05
CA ILE A 6 4.46 20.03 8.68
C ILE A 6 4.63 18.91 9.72
N GLU A 7 4.43 19.22 11.00
CA GLU A 7 4.50 18.21 12.06
C GLU A 7 3.34 17.23 11.98
N SER A 8 2.14 17.76 11.75
CA SER A 8 0.93 16.96 11.55
C SER A 8 1.05 16.02 10.35
N SER A 9 1.68 16.47 9.25
CA SER A 9 1.88 15.63 8.07
C SER A 9 2.96 14.55 8.28
N LEU A 10 4.02 14.82 9.06
CA LEU A 10 5.02 13.80 9.42
C LEU A 10 4.42 12.71 10.31
N LEU A 11 3.63 13.08 11.32
CA LEU A 11 2.94 12.12 12.17
C LEU A 11 1.93 11.28 11.36
N LEU A 12 1.18 11.93 10.45
CA LEU A 12 0.29 11.22 9.52
C LEU A 12 1.06 10.24 8.61
N ALA A 13 2.23 10.65 8.11
CA ALA A 13 3.07 9.79 7.29
C ALA A 13 3.59 8.58 8.07
N LEU A 14 4.03 8.78 9.33
CA LEU A 14 4.46 7.71 10.24
C LEU A 14 3.33 6.71 10.59
N ASP A 15 2.08 7.12 10.43
CA ASP A 15 0.91 6.28 10.66
C ASP A 15 0.53 5.41 9.46
N TYR A 16 1.16 5.63 8.31
CA TYR A 16 0.86 4.87 7.12
C TYR A 16 1.03 3.35 7.37
N PRO A 17 -0.01 2.53 7.11
CA PRO A 17 0.01 1.12 7.52
C PRO A 17 1.00 0.26 6.73
N LYS A 18 1.49 0.73 5.58
CA LYS A 18 2.43 -0.01 4.72
C LYS A 18 3.84 0.58 4.71
N LEU A 19 4.20 1.36 5.73
CA LEU A 19 5.60 1.76 5.90
C LEU A 19 6.46 0.52 6.09
N ASP A 20 7.63 0.55 5.46
CA ASP A 20 8.70 -0.37 5.76
C ASP A 20 9.76 0.26 6.68
N GLU A 21 10.82 -0.49 6.98
CA GLU A 21 11.90 -0.01 7.87
C GLU A 21 12.64 1.21 7.31
N SER A 22 12.82 1.30 5.99
CA SER A 22 13.46 2.44 5.34
C SER A 22 12.63 3.70 5.51
N ASP A 23 11.35 3.60 5.16
CA ASP A 23 10.44 4.73 5.28
C ASP A 23 10.34 5.20 6.74
N PHE A 24 10.29 4.24 7.67
CA PHE A 24 10.28 4.52 9.10
C PHE A 24 11.55 5.25 9.56
N ILE A 25 12.75 4.81 9.16
CA ILE A 25 14.02 5.47 9.49
C ILE A 25 14.05 6.90 8.95
N LEU A 26 13.71 7.10 7.68
CA LEU A 26 13.73 8.41 7.04
C LEU A 26 12.74 9.39 7.70
N LEU A 27 11.49 8.97 7.88
CA LEU A 27 10.46 9.82 8.47
C LEU A 27 10.76 10.16 9.93
N LEU A 28 11.23 9.17 10.71
CA LEU A 28 11.47 9.38 12.13
C LEU A 28 12.72 10.22 12.37
N THR A 29 13.77 10.05 11.55
CA THR A 29 14.95 10.93 11.61
C THR A 29 14.57 12.37 11.26
N LYS A 30 13.75 12.59 10.23
CA LYS A 30 13.24 13.93 9.91
C LYS A 30 12.39 14.54 11.03
N PHE A 31 11.57 13.72 11.67
CA PHE A 31 10.79 14.15 12.83
C PHE A 31 11.69 14.57 14.00
N LEU A 32 12.71 13.77 14.31
CA LEU A 32 13.66 14.05 15.39
C LEU A 32 14.50 15.28 15.10
N GLU A 33 14.94 15.50 13.87
CA GLU A 33 15.66 16.71 13.48
C GLU A 33 14.84 17.97 13.77
N LYS A 34 13.54 17.92 13.48
CA LYS A 34 12.65 19.04 13.77
C LYS A 34 12.49 19.31 15.28
N LYS A 35 12.61 18.30 16.12
CA LYS A 35 12.42 18.41 17.58
C LYS A 35 13.73 18.66 18.33
N LEU A 36 14.82 18.08 17.85
CA LEU A 36 16.09 17.95 18.53
C LEU A 36 17.26 18.52 17.72
N GLY A 37 17.05 19.07 16.52
CA GLY A 37 18.12 19.53 15.63
C GLY A 37 18.99 20.65 16.19
N ASN A 38 18.49 21.39 17.19
CA ASN A 38 19.26 22.40 17.92
C ASN A 38 20.13 21.81 19.05
N ASN A 39 20.08 20.50 19.30
CA ASN A 39 20.91 19.81 20.27
C ASN A 39 22.30 19.56 19.65
N ASP A 40 23.37 19.93 20.36
CA ASP A 40 24.75 19.80 19.89
C ASP A 40 25.14 18.36 19.48
N ASN A 41 24.50 17.34 20.06
CA ASN A 41 24.77 15.94 19.74
C ASN A 41 23.99 15.42 18.52
N TYR A 42 22.99 16.18 18.04
CA TYR A 42 22.13 15.75 16.94
C TYR A 42 22.86 15.56 15.61
N PRO A 43 23.80 16.44 15.19
CA PRO A 43 24.54 16.24 13.94
C PRO A 43 25.34 14.93 13.91
N THR A 44 26.01 14.59 15.02
CA THR A 44 26.77 13.34 15.15
C THR A 44 25.85 12.12 15.07
N PHE A 45 24.69 12.19 15.75
CA PHE A 45 23.65 11.17 15.65
C PHE A 45 23.14 11.01 14.21
N SER A 46 22.80 12.11 13.53
CA SER A 46 22.29 12.12 12.16
C SER A 46 23.28 11.44 11.19
N LYS A 47 24.56 11.81 11.25
CA LYS A 47 25.61 11.17 10.44
C LYS A 47 25.72 9.67 10.69
N GLN A 48 25.60 9.24 11.94
CA GLN A 48 25.61 7.82 12.27
C GLN A 48 24.40 7.08 11.67
N ILE A 49 23.20 7.67 11.74
CA ILE A 49 22.00 7.09 11.15
C ILE A 49 22.11 7.01 9.62
N GLN A 50 22.64 8.04 8.97
CA GLN A 50 22.88 8.03 7.52
C GLN A 50 23.82 6.91 7.09
N LYS A 51 24.92 6.70 7.83
CA LYS A 51 25.82 5.58 7.59
C LYS A 51 25.11 4.24 7.70
N TYR A 52 24.38 4.00 8.79
CA TYR A 52 23.61 2.76 8.94
C TYR A 52 22.55 2.60 7.86
N TYR A 53 21.97 3.70 7.38
CA TYR A 53 20.98 3.65 6.31
C TYR A 53 21.60 3.25 4.97
N LEU A 54 22.75 3.84 4.59
CA LEU A 54 23.50 3.47 3.39
C LEU A 54 23.97 2.01 3.43
N GLU A 55 24.53 1.59 4.56
CA GLU A 55 25.01 0.21 4.77
C GLU A 55 23.88 -0.80 4.98
N GLN A 56 22.63 -0.31 5.05
CA GLN A 56 21.40 -1.09 5.25
C GLN A 56 21.45 -1.92 6.55
N GLU A 57 22.05 -1.33 7.58
CA GLU A 57 22.05 -1.83 8.96
C GLU A 57 20.82 -1.31 9.73
N TYR A 58 19.62 -1.46 9.14
CA TYR A 58 18.39 -0.82 9.61
C TYR A 58 18.00 -1.15 11.03
N LYS A 59 18.27 -2.37 11.49
CA LYS A 59 18.06 -2.74 12.89
C LYS A 59 18.83 -1.80 13.85
N LYS A 60 20.12 -1.54 13.57
CA LYS A 60 20.94 -0.63 14.39
C LYS A 60 20.45 0.81 14.29
N ALA A 61 20.03 1.25 13.10
CA ALA A 61 19.45 2.58 12.91
C ALA A 61 18.19 2.77 13.76
N ILE A 62 17.24 1.82 13.68
CA ILE A 62 15.99 1.84 14.44
C ILE A 62 16.26 1.80 15.95
N GLU A 63 17.13 0.90 16.41
CA GLU A 63 17.52 0.81 17.83
C GLU A 63 18.08 2.14 18.37
N ASN A 64 18.96 2.80 17.61
CA ASN A 64 19.53 4.08 18.00
C ASN A 64 18.52 5.22 17.98
N ILE A 65 17.65 5.25 16.96
CA ILE A 65 16.56 6.23 16.87
C ILE A 65 15.62 6.10 18.06
N LEU A 66 15.18 4.87 18.39
CA LEU A 66 14.26 4.64 19.51
C LEU A 66 14.91 4.96 20.85
N ARG A 67 16.20 4.67 21.02
CA ARG A 67 16.96 5.08 22.21
C ARG A 67 16.98 6.60 22.36
N LEU A 68 17.25 7.35 21.28
CA LEU A 68 17.19 8.82 21.32
C LEU A 68 15.78 9.34 21.65
N CYS A 69 14.73 8.69 21.13
CA CYS A 69 13.35 9.00 21.47
C CYS A 69 13.07 8.81 22.98
N GLN A 70 13.55 7.71 23.57
CA GLN A 70 13.37 7.41 25.00
C GLN A 70 14.16 8.38 25.89
N GLU A 71 15.41 8.69 25.53
CA GLU A 71 16.24 9.67 26.23
C GLU A 71 15.61 11.08 26.25
N ASN A 72 14.78 11.40 25.25
CA ASN A 72 14.10 12.69 25.10
C ASN A 72 12.58 12.58 25.30
N GLU A 73 12.10 11.57 26.04
CA GLU A 73 10.67 11.29 26.18
C GLU A 73 9.87 12.48 26.73
N THR A 74 10.43 13.23 27.66
CA THR A 74 9.76 14.42 28.25
C THR A 74 9.47 15.51 27.22
N LEU A 75 10.33 15.66 26.22
CA LEU A 75 10.18 16.64 25.14
C LEU A 75 9.26 16.14 24.02
N LEU A 76 9.29 14.83 23.73
CA LEU A 76 8.52 14.22 22.66
C LEU A 76 7.10 13.80 23.09
N GLY A 77 6.91 13.54 24.38
CA GLY A 77 5.70 13.02 24.99
C GLY A 77 5.66 11.48 25.03
N THR A 78 5.40 10.92 26.22
CA THR A 78 5.34 9.46 26.48
C THR A 78 4.43 8.71 25.51
N ASN A 79 3.24 9.24 25.22
CA ASN A 79 2.29 8.61 24.30
C ASN A 79 2.86 8.47 22.87
N LEU A 80 3.62 9.48 22.42
CA LEU A 80 4.24 9.44 21.10
C LEU A 80 5.40 8.43 21.08
N VAL A 81 6.26 8.45 22.09
CA VAL A 81 7.39 7.49 22.17
C VAL A 81 6.89 6.05 22.21
N GLN A 82 5.90 5.73 23.03
CA GLN A 82 5.31 4.40 23.10
C GLN A 82 4.66 3.97 21.78
N ARG A 83 4.03 4.91 21.08
CA ARG A 83 3.47 4.68 19.74
C ARG A 83 4.56 4.33 18.73
N LEU A 84 5.68 5.06 18.74
CA LEU A 84 6.81 4.81 17.85
C LEU A 84 7.48 3.45 18.11
N ILE A 85 7.63 3.07 19.38
CA ILE A 85 8.12 1.73 19.78
C ILE A 85 7.15 0.63 19.30
N THR A 86 5.85 0.84 19.47
CA THR A 86 4.85 -0.12 18.97
C THR A 86 4.95 -0.25 17.46
N LYS A 87 5.05 0.87 16.73
CA LYS A 87 5.15 0.90 15.28
C LYS A 87 6.43 0.23 14.78
N SER A 88 7.58 0.43 15.44
CA SER A 88 8.85 -0.18 15.04
C SER A 88 8.81 -1.71 15.06
N SER A 89 8.01 -2.31 15.96
CA SER A 89 7.82 -3.77 16.02
C SER A 89 6.96 -4.33 14.88
N GLN A 90 6.26 -3.45 14.15
CA GLN A 90 5.32 -3.81 13.08
C GLN A 90 5.88 -3.57 11.69
N VAL A 91 6.90 -2.71 11.56
CA VAL A 91 7.53 -2.42 10.26
C VAL A 91 8.49 -3.53 9.88
N THR A 92 8.41 -3.97 8.63
CA THR A 92 9.29 -4.99 8.06
C THR A 92 9.69 -4.57 6.65
N SER A 93 10.95 -4.72 6.29
CA SER A 93 11.37 -4.49 4.91
C SER A 93 10.77 -5.52 3.95
N ASN A 94 10.40 -5.04 2.76
CA ASN A 94 10.09 -5.87 1.61
C ASN A 94 11.07 -5.53 0.48
N PRO A 95 11.88 -6.48 -0.01
CA PRO A 95 12.85 -6.19 -1.06
C PRO A 95 12.20 -5.71 -2.37
N LYS A 96 10.90 -5.98 -2.59
CA LYS A 96 10.12 -5.54 -3.76
C LYS A 96 9.50 -4.13 -3.62
N ASP A 97 9.35 -3.63 -2.39
CA ASP A 97 8.78 -2.30 -2.11
C ASP A 97 9.87 -1.41 -1.53
N ASN A 98 10.67 -0.79 -2.40
CA ASN A 98 11.96 -0.21 -2.04
C ASN A 98 12.17 1.22 -2.56
N GLU A 99 11.08 1.92 -2.86
CA GLU A 99 11.08 3.20 -3.61
C GLU A 99 11.97 4.26 -2.94
N SER A 100 11.81 4.48 -1.64
CA SER A 100 12.58 5.46 -0.86
C SER A 100 14.07 5.08 -0.76
N ARG A 101 14.37 3.79 -0.59
CA ARG A 101 15.75 3.26 -0.58
C ARG A 101 16.44 3.52 -1.90
N ARG A 102 15.77 3.14 -3.00
CA ARG A 102 16.30 3.29 -4.36
C ARG A 102 16.48 4.75 -4.71
N PHE A 103 15.54 5.61 -4.31
CA PHE A 103 15.68 7.04 -4.52
C PHE A 103 16.92 7.60 -3.83
N TYR A 104 17.16 7.24 -2.56
CA TYR A 104 18.39 7.61 -1.87
C TYR A 104 19.65 7.07 -2.57
N GLU A 105 19.67 5.79 -2.95
CA GLU A 105 20.83 5.19 -3.63
C GLU A 105 21.17 5.89 -4.96
N VAL A 106 20.15 6.34 -5.72
CA VAL A 106 20.35 7.11 -6.95
C VAL A 106 20.96 8.47 -6.67
N LEU A 107 20.43 9.20 -5.68
CA LEU A 107 20.98 10.50 -5.27
C LEU A 107 22.42 10.35 -4.75
N TYR A 108 22.69 9.31 -3.97
CA TYR A 108 24.01 8.97 -3.49
C TYR A 108 24.99 8.69 -4.65
N ALA A 109 24.55 7.91 -5.64
CA ALA A 109 25.35 7.63 -6.83
C ALA A 109 25.65 8.90 -7.65
N GLU A 110 24.69 9.84 -7.76
CA GLU A 110 24.92 11.13 -8.39
C GLU A 110 25.97 11.96 -7.64
N HIS A 111 25.95 11.93 -6.30
CA HIS A 111 26.98 12.58 -5.49
C HIS A 111 28.36 11.94 -5.71
N LEU A 112 28.46 10.60 -5.72
CA LEU A 112 29.70 9.91 -6.05
C LEU A 112 30.26 10.33 -7.41
N GLU A 113 29.43 10.38 -8.46
CA GLU A 113 29.87 10.86 -9.78
C GLU A 113 30.33 12.33 -9.73
N SER A 114 29.65 13.19 -8.97
CA SER A 114 30.04 14.59 -8.80
C SER A 114 31.42 14.76 -8.15
N ILE A 115 31.72 13.95 -7.14
CA ILE A 115 33.04 13.93 -6.49
C ILE A 115 34.11 13.49 -7.49
N LEU A 116 33.87 12.38 -8.19
CA LEU A 116 34.79 11.85 -9.21
C LEU A 116 35.06 12.85 -10.35
N ARG A 117 34.07 13.65 -10.74
CA ARG A 117 34.22 14.65 -11.81
C ARG A 117 35.17 15.79 -11.45
N LYS A 118 35.32 16.13 -10.16
CA LYS A 118 36.16 17.26 -9.72
C LYS A 118 37.64 17.01 -10.01
N ASP A 119 38.12 15.81 -9.71
CA ASP A 119 39.50 15.38 -9.89
C ASP A 119 39.58 14.14 -10.79
N PHE A 120 38.93 14.23 -11.96
CA PHE A 120 38.80 13.09 -12.86
C PHE A 120 40.11 12.82 -13.63
N ASP A 121 40.72 11.66 -13.36
CA ASP A 121 41.90 11.20 -14.08
C ASP A 121 41.51 10.14 -15.13
N CYS A 122 41.46 10.57 -16.40
CA CYS A 122 41.12 9.71 -17.52
C CYS A 122 42.14 8.56 -17.73
N SER A 123 43.41 8.76 -17.34
CA SER A 123 44.47 7.78 -17.60
C SER A 123 44.25 6.45 -16.86
N ILE A 124 43.60 6.51 -15.69
CA ILE A 124 43.17 5.32 -14.93
C ILE A 124 42.27 4.43 -15.79
N PHE A 125 41.40 5.02 -16.59
CA PHE A 125 40.43 4.31 -17.41
C PHE A 125 40.99 3.90 -18.77
N ASP A 126 42.03 4.57 -19.27
CA ASP A 126 42.85 4.05 -20.38
C ASP A 126 43.54 2.74 -19.97
N GLU A 127 44.23 2.75 -18.82
CA GLU A 127 44.89 1.58 -18.26
C GLU A 127 43.88 0.44 -17.97
N LEU A 128 42.68 0.77 -17.49
CA LEU A 128 41.59 -0.20 -17.29
C LEU A 128 41.09 -0.80 -18.61
N ASN A 129 40.96 0.02 -19.66
CA ASN A 129 40.54 -0.43 -20.98
C ASN A 129 41.55 -1.41 -21.59
N GLU A 130 42.85 -1.15 -21.42
CA GLU A 130 43.89 -2.11 -21.81
C GLU A 130 43.71 -3.45 -21.10
N ALA A 131 43.56 -3.44 -19.77
CA ALA A 131 43.34 -4.66 -18.99
C ALA A 131 42.06 -5.38 -19.41
N TYR A 132 40.98 -4.65 -19.70
CA TYR A 132 39.73 -5.20 -20.22
C TYR A 132 39.93 -5.95 -21.54
N ASN A 133 40.62 -5.30 -22.50
CA ASN A 133 40.88 -5.87 -23.82
C ASN A 133 41.78 -7.11 -23.77
N GLU A 134 42.67 -7.21 -22.78
CA GLU A 134 43.46 -8.42 -22.53
C GLU A 134 42.65 -9.60 -21.96
N VAL A 135 41.58 -9.34 -21.20
CA VAL A 135 40.70 -10.41 -20.68
C VAL A 135 39.87 -11.02 -21.79
N ARG A 136 39.40 -10.21 -22.76
CA ARG A 136 38.59 -10.71 -23.88
C ARG A 136 38.80 -9.91 -25.17
N PRO A 137 39.84 -10.22 -25.96
CA PRO A 137 40.20 -9.43 -27.14
C PRO A 137 39.11 -9.44 -28.23
N GLU A 138 38.29 -10.49 -28.29
CA GLU A 138 37.18 -10.66 -29.26
C GLU A 138 36.02 -9.66 -29.08
N TYR A 139 35.91 -9.02 -27.91
CA TYR A 139 34.87 -8.04 -27.58
C TYR A 139 35.49 -6.69 -27.26
N THR A 140 36.64 -6.37 -27.88
CA THR A 140 37.26 -5.05 -27.85
C THR A 140 36.15 -4.02 -28.02
N VAL A 141 35.80 -3.31 -26.94
CA VAL A 141 34.66 -2.41 -26.94
C VAL A 141 35.01 -1.33 -27.96
N ASN A 142 34.22 -1.26 -29.03
CA ASN A 142 34.43 -0.41 -30.21
C ASN A 142 34.96 1.00 -29.87
N ASP A 143 35.86 1.48 -30.75
CA ASP A 143 36.29 2.87 -31.03
C ASP A 143 37.00 3.69 -29.93
N LEU A 144 36.95 3.31 -28.65
CA LEU A 144 37.63 4.05 -27.59
C LEU A 144 39.05 3.50 -27.36
N THR A 145 39.98 3.81 -28.26
CA THR A 145 41.42 3.57 -28.01
C THR A 145 41.96 4.44 -26.88
N LYS A 146 41.26 5.55 -26.58
CA LYS A 146 41.59 6.49 -25.51
C LYS A 146 40.32 7.11 -24.91
N ILE A 147 40.27 7.13 -23.59
CA ILE A 147 39.26 7.75 -22.75
C ILE A 147 39.70 9.19 -22.48
N ASN A 148 38.89 10.16 -22.91
CA ASN A 148 39.17 11.58 -22.73
C ASN A 148 38.17 12.28 -21.81
N THR A 149 37.03 11.64 -21.54
CA THR A 149 35.94 12.22 -20.75
C THR A 149 35.40 11.28 -19.70
N PHE A 150 34.78 11.84 -18.65
CA PHE A 150 34.04 11.08 -17.64
C PHE A 150 32.96 10.19 -18.25
N GLU A 151 32.25 10.68 -19.26
CA GLU A 151 31.19 9.91 -19.92
C GLU A 151 31.73 8.72 -20.70
N GLU A 152 32.93 8.83 -21.29
CA GLU A 152 33.60 7.71 -21.96
C GLU A 152 34.05 6.65 -20.94
N ALA A 153 34.59 7.04 -19.80
CA ALA A 153 34.91 6.11 -18.72
C ALA A 153 33.67 5.41 -18.16
N ARG A 154 32.57 6.15 -18.00
CA ARG A 154 31.29 5.59 -17.58
C ARG A 154 30.75 4.60 -18.61
N LYS A 155 30.87 4.89 -19.91
CA LYS A 155 30.53 3.96 -21.00
C LYS A 155 31.39 2.70 -20.94
N LEU A 156 32.70 2.83 -20.72
CA LEU A 156 33.61 1.69 -20.53
C LEU A 156 33.14 0.80 -19.38
N ILE A 157 32.87 1.39 -18.21
CA ILE A 157 32.38 0.66 -17.03
C ILE A 157 31.11 -0.14 -17.34
N LEU A 158 30.13 0.47 -18.01
CA LEU A 158 28.88 -0.20 -18.36
C LEU A 158 29.05 -1.30 -19.42
N ALA A 159 30.12 -1.24 -20.23
CA ALA A 159 30.40 -2.26 -21.24
C ALA A 159 30.86 -3.60 -20.64
N PHE A 160 31.22 -3.66 -19.36
CA PHE A 160 31.64 -4.90 -18.70
C PHE A 160 30.57 -5.99 -18.69
N VAL A 161 29.29 -5.64 -18.90
CA VAL A 161 28.22 -6.61 -19.13
C VAL A 161 28.51 -7.57 -20.30
N MET A 162 29.37 -7.17 -21.24
CA MET A 162 29.75 -7.95 -22.42
C MET A 162 30.76 -9.08 -22.12
N LEU A 163 31.50 -9.02 -20.99
CA LEU A 163 32.48 -10.04 -20.62
C LEU A 163 31.81 -11.39 -20.32
N ASN A 164 30.54 -11.36 -19.90
CA ASN A 164 29.63 -12.48 -19.68
C ASN A 164 30.19 -13.62 -18.78
N ASP A 165 29.40 -14.67 -18.57
CA ASP A 165 29.71 -15.74 -17.62
C ASP A 165 31.06 -16.43 -17.88
N ASN A 166 31.57 -16.42 -19.12
CA ASN A 166 32.82 -17.10 -19.47
C ASN A 166 34.05 -16.55 -18.73
N VAL A 167 34.04 -15.27 -18.36
CA VAL A 167 35.13 -14.61 -17.64
C VAL A 167 34.96 -14.76 -16.13
N GLU A 168 33.73 -14.66 -15.64
CA GLU A 168 33.44 -14.56 -14.21
C GLU A 168 33.08 -15.88 -13.51
N LEU A 169 32.87 -16.98 -14.27
CA LEU A 169 32.44 -18.27 -13.72
C LEU A 169 33.32 -18.78 -12.58
N GLY A 170 34.65 -18.66 -12.75
CA GLY A 170 35.62 -19.17 -11.78
C GLY A 170 35.53 -18.48 -10.43
N LEU A 171 35.33 -17.15 -10.40
CA LEU A 171 35.15 -16.40 -9.16
C LEU A 171 33.75 -16.63 -8.56
N LYS A 172 32.70 -16.66 -9.40
CA LYS A 172 31.33 -16.92 -8.96
C LYS A 172 31.17 -18.27 -8.28
N ALA A 173 31.81 -19.31 -8.83
CA ALA A 173 31.73 -20.67 -8.29
C ALA A 173 32.32 -20.78 -6.86
N GLN A 174 33.29 -19.92 -6.52
CA GLN A 174 33.94 -19.89 -5.21
C GLN A 174 33.22 -18.97 -4.20
N SER A 175 32.29 -18.13 -4.66
CA SER A 175 31.58 -17.20 -3.80
C SER A 175 30.39 -17.84 -3.10
N ALA A 176 30.46 -17.97 -1.79
CA ALA A 176 29.34 -18.43 -0.96
C ALA A 176 28.14 -17.46 -1.01
N ILE A 177 28.40 -16.17 -1.20
CA ILE A 177 27.36 -15.14 -1.33
C ILE A 177 26.64 -15.31 -2.67
N TYR A 178 27.37 -15.46 -3.78
CA TYR A 178 26.78 -15.60 -5.11
C TYR A 178 25.89 -16.83 -5.25
N GLN A 179 26.21 -17.93 -4.55
CA GLN A 179 25.35 -19.12 -4.54
C GLN A 179 23.94 -18.83 -4.02
N LYS A 180 23.73 -17.75 -3.25
CA LYS A 180 22.42 -17.32 -2.75
C LYS A 180 21.62 -16.46 -3.74
N LYS A 181 22.18 -16.07 -4.90
CA LYS A 181 21.49 -15.25 -5.91
C LYS A 181 20.14 -15.84 -6.30
N ASP A 182 19.05 -15.11 -6.08
CA ASP A 182 17.66 -15.56 -6.24
C ASP A 182 16.89 -14.77 -7.31
N ARG A 183 17.58 -14.34 -8.38
CA ARG A 183 16.92 -13.83 -9.59
C ARG A 183 16.25 -14.97 -10.37
N SER A 184 14.96 -14.82 -10.67
CA SER A 184 14.21 -15.71 -11.55
C SER A 184 14.74 -15.68 -12.98
N ARG A 185 14.68 -16.83 -13.67
CA ARG A 185 14.98 -16.97 -15.10
C ARG A 185 13.77 -16.69 -16.00
N GLU A 186 12.62 -16.37 -15.41
CA GLU A 186 11.41 -16.07 -16.16
C GLU A 186 11.57 -14.77 -16.98
N GLU A 187 11.26 -14.84 -18.27
CA GLU A 187 11.21 -13.67 -19.15
C GLU A 187 9.90 -12.91 -18.92
N LEU A 188 9.97 -11.83 -18.15
CA LEU A 188 8.81 -11.01 -17.79
C LEU A 188 8.56 -9.84 -18.77
N GLY A 189 9.32 -9.81 -19.87
CA GLY A 189 9.31 -8.73 -20.85
C GLY A 189 9.97 -7.46 -20.34
N GLN A 190 9.63 -6.34 -20.96
CA GLN A 190 10.25 -5.03 -20.70
C GLN A 190 9.24 -4.03 -20.13
N VAL A 191 9.76 -2.97 -19.54
CA VAL A 191 8.96 -1.87 -19.06
C VAL A 191 9.60 -0.51 -19.31
N LEU A 192 8.75 0.47 -19.60
CA LEU A 192 9.15 1.86 -19.79
C LEU A 192 9.27 2.53 -18.42
N THR A 193 10.37 3.23 -18.19
CA THR A 193 10.60 3.99 -16.96
C THR A 193 11.30 5.31 -17.26
N ALA A 194 10.82 6.38 -16.63
CA ALA A 194 11.50 7.67 -16.58
C ALA A 194 12.45 7.79 -15.37
N ASN A 195 12.58 6.71 -14.59
CA ASN A 195 13.49 6.61 -13.47
C ASN A 195 14.00 5.17 -13.34
N PRO A 196 15.00 4.78 -14.15
CA PRO A 196 15.53 3.42 -14.14
C PRO A 196 16.11 3.05 -12.77
N GLY A 197 16.66 4.04 -12.05
CA GLY A 197 17.18 3.89 -10.71
C GLY A 197 16.14 3.50 -9.65
N ILE A 198 14.88 3.93 -9.74
CA ILE A 198 13.83 3.61 -8.73
C ILE A 198 13.04 2.32 -9.06
N MET A 199 13.12 1.83 -10.29
CA MET A 199 12.64 0.50 -10.69
C MET A 199 11.18 0.13 -10.36
N LYS A 200 10.25 1.10 -10.34
CA LYS A 200 8.86 0.84 -10.76
C LYS A 200 8.44 1.80 -11.87
N PRO A 201 7.73 1.30 -12.91
CA PRO A 201 7.24 2.12 -14.03
C PRO A 201 6.37 3.30 -13.61
N ASN A 202 5.73 3.16 -12.44
CA ASN A 202 4.75 4.08 -11.89
C ASN A 202 5.18 4.69 -10.55
N SER A 203 6.45 4.56 -10.14
CA SER A 203 6.92 5.25 -8.94
C SER A 203 6.74 6.76 -9.12
N PRO A 204 6.16 7.47 -8.13
CA PRO A 204 6.07 8.93 -8.20
C PRO A 204 7.48 9.50 -8.33
N ASN A 205 7.65 10.48 -9.22
CA ASN A 205 8.93 11.15 -9.45
C ASN A 205 8.78 12.64 -9.08
N PHE A 206 9.83 13.23 -8.50
CA PHE A 206 9.93 14.70 -8.46
C PHE A 206 10.30 15.18 -9.86
N ALA A 207 9.75 16.33 -10.28
CA ALA A 207 9.91 16.86 -11.64
C ALA A 207 11.40 16.98 -12.06
N ASP A 208 12.26 17.35 -11.12
CA ASP A 208 13.69 17.62 -11.35
C ASP A 208 14.54 16.36 -11.56
N ASN A 209 14.01 15.16 -11.29
CA ASN A 209 14.73 13.88 -11.41
C ASN A 209 14.20 13.02 -12.58
N THR A 210 13.58 13.66 -13.57
CA THR A 210 13.06 12.98 -14.76
C THR A 210 14.18 12.79 -15.79
N VAL A 211 14.50 11.55 -16.12
CA VAL A 211 15.40 11.22 -17.25
C VAL A 211 14.57 10.79 -18.46
N PRO A 212 15.14 10.83 -19.69
CA PRO A 212 14.47 10.28 -20.86
C PRO A 212 13.96 8.85 -20.61
N ILE A 213 12.74 8.56 -21.04
CA ILE A 213 12.11 7.25 -20.81
C ILE A 213 12.98 6.15 -21.44
N LYS A 214 13.41 5.18 -20.62
CA LYS A 214 14.17 4.00 -21.04
C LYS A 214 13.29 2.75 -20.98
N LYS A 215 13.59 1.76 -21.83
CA LYS A 215 13.08 0.39 -21.70
C LYS A 215 14.05 -0.41 -20.85
N ILE A 216 13.55 -1.03 -19.78
CA ILE A 216 14.33 -1.92 -18.91
C ILE A 216 13.65 -3.28 -18.82
N ASP A 217 14.42 -4.35 -18.62
CA ASP A 217 13.87 -5.68 -18.43
C ASP A 217 13.15 -5.79 -17.09
N LYS A 218 12.02 -6.48 -17.07
CA LYS A 218 11.34 -6.84 -15.82
C LYS A 218 12.06 -8.03 -15.20
N ILE A 219 12.35 -7.92 -13.91
CA ILE A 219 13.06 -8.93 -13.15
C ILE A 219 12.18 -9.36 -11.97
N ALA A 220 12.17 -10.66 -11.65
CA ALA A 220 11.50 -11.19 -10.47
C ALA A 220 12.42 -12.02 -9.59
N ILE A 221 12.06 -12.08 -8.31
CA ILE A 221 12.68 -12.95 -7.32
C ILE A 221 12.15 -14.37 -7.52
N ASP A 222 13.03 -15.36 -7.51
CA ASP A 222 12.67 -16.76 -7.38
C ASP A 222 12.36 -17.10 -5.92
N GLU A 223 11.08 -17.03 -5.55
CA GLU A 223 10.60 -17.29 -4.19
C GLU A 223 10.83 -18.74 -3.73
N LYS A 224 11.14 -19.67 -4.66
CA LYS A 224 11.41 -21.07 -4.34
C LYS A 224 12.85 -21.29 -3.88
N LYS A 225 13.76 -20.34 -4.10
CA LYS A 225 15.16 -20.49 -3.71
C LYS A 225 15.32 -20.43 -2.19
N ALA A 226 15.55 -21.59 -1.59
CA ALA A 226 15.85 -21.70 -0.17
C ALA A 226 17.14 -20.92 0.17
N GLY A 227 17.05 -20.03 1.16
CA GLY A 227 18.17 -19.16 1.55
C GLY A 227 18.56 -18.11 0.49
N GLY A 228 17.63 -17.76 -0.42
CA GLY A 228 17.82 -16.70 -1.41
C GLY A 228 18.25 -15.37 -0.77
N TYR A 229 19.13 -14.64 -1.46
CA TYR A 229 19.75 -13.42 -0.95
C TYR A 229 18.72 -12.36 -0.55
N SER A 230 17.69 -12.12 -1.38
CA SER A 230 16.63 -11.16 -1.06
C SER A 230 15.77 -11.60 0.13
N LYS A 231 15.65 -12.91 0.39
CA LYS A 231 14.95 -13.42 1.57
C LYS A 231 15.74 -13.23 2.86
N THR A 232 17.07 -13.36 2.82
CA THR A 232 17.93 -13.18 3.99
C THR A 232 18.34 -11.73 4.22
N ASN A 233 18.18 -10.87 3.21
CA ASN A 233 18.47 -9.44 3.26
C ASN A 233 17.27 -8.63 2.75
N PRO A 234 16.11 -8.70 3.43
CA PRO A 234 14.87 -8.07 2.96
C PRO A 234 14.96 -6.54 2.84
N GLN A 235 15.90 -5.92 3.53
CA GLN A 235 16.19 -4.49 3.48
C GLN A 235 16.92 -4.07 2.19
N VAL A 236 17.56 -5.02 1.49
CA VAL A 236 18.26 -4.73 0.24
C VAL A 236 17.21 -4.60 -0.87
N PRO A 237 17.16 -3.47 -1.60
CA PRO A 237 16.30 -3.35 -2.75
C PRO A 237 16.63 -4.45 -3.76
N PHE A 238 15.63 -5.28 -4.12
CA PHE A 238 15.82 -6.26 -5.17
C PHE A 238 15.87 -5.57 -6.52
N VAL A 239 17.02 -5.70 -7.18
CA VAL A 239 17.23 -5.23 -8.55
C VAL A 239 17.62 -6.42 -9.42
N ALA A 240 18.73 -7.07 -9.06
CA ALA A 240 19.23 -8.26 -9.76
C ALA A 240 19.61 -9.41 -8.79
N SER A 241 19.33 -9.22 -7.50
CA SER A 241 19.74 -10.00 -6.32
C SER A 241 21.21 -9.96 -5.97
N LEU A 242 22.12 -10.13 -6.92
CA LEU A 242 23.58 -10.02 -6.70
C LEU A 242 24.26 -9.72 -8.03
N SER A 243 25.17 -8.76 -8.03
CA SER A 243 25.88 -8.33 -9.23
C SER A 243 26.81 -9.45 -9.74
N GLY A 244 26.45 -10.02 -10.90
CA GLY A 244 27.35 -10.91 -11.64
C GLY A 244 28.54 -10.12 -12.15
N THR A 245 28.26 -9.00 -12.82
CA THR A 245 29.26 -8.19 -13.52
C THR A 245 30.33 -7.59 -12.60
N THR A 246 30.07 -7.46 -11.29
CA THR A 246 31.11 -7.08 -10.32
C THR A 246 32.25 -8.11 -10.27
N TYR A 247 31.97 -9.40 -10.51
CA TYR A 247 33.01 -10.41 -10.66
C TYR A 247 33.84 -10.21 -11.94
N SER A 248 33.20 -9.88 -13.06
CA SER A 248 33.92 -9.47 -14.28
C SER A 248 34.88 -8.30 -14.01
N LEU A 249 34.42 -7.28 -13.26
CA LEU A 249 35.31 -6.20 -12.83
C LEU A 249 36.50 -6.74 -12.04
N VAL A 250 36.29 -7.60 -11.04
CA VAL A 250 37.40 -8.15 -10.24
C VAL A 250 38.41 -8.95 -11.08
N VAL A 251 37.97 -9.65 -12.14
CA VAL A 251 38.90 -10.33 -13.05
C VAL A 251 39.77 -9.32 -13.81
N VAL A 252 39.17 -8.27 -14.34
CA VAL A 252 39.92 -7.21 -15.04
C VAL A 252 40.85 -6.47 -14.07
N LEU A 253 40.38 -6.17 -12.86
CA LEU A 253 41.20 -5.52 -11.83
C LEU A 253 42.39 -6.37 -11.41
N GLN A 254 42.29 -7.71 -11.42
CA GLN A 254 43.45 -8.57 -11.19
C GLN A 254 44.54 -8.34 -12.24
N LYS A 255 44.17 -8.34 -13.53
CA LYS A 255 45.13 -8.02 -14.60
C LYS A 255 45.72 -6.62 -14.45
N TYR A 256 44.87 -5.64 -14.13
CA TYR A 256 45.30 -4.27 -13.88
C TYR A 256 46.33 -4.21 -12.74
N MET A 257 46.03 -4.81 -11.59
CA MET A 257 46.93 -4.84 -10.43
C MET A 257 48.26 -5.54 -10.75
N ASP A 258 48.23 -6.65 -11.48
CA ASP A 258 49.43 -7.39 -11.86
C ASP A 258 50.37 -6.55 -12.75
N LYS A 259 49.79 -5.79 -13.69
CA LYS A 259 50.52 -4.89 -14.62
C LYS A 259 51.07 -3.65 -13.92
N HIS A 260 50.34 -3.13 -12.93
CA HIS A 260 50.66 -1.87 -12.25
C HIS A 260 51.15 -2.06 -10.81
N LYS A 261 51.62 -3.25 -10.43
CA LYS A 261 52.03 -3.60 -9.05
C LYS A 261 53.10 -2.70 -8.42
N THR A 262 53.84 -1.94 -9.22
CA THR A 262 54.86 -0.99 -8.75
C THR A 262 54.36 0.45 -8.67
N ASP A 263 53.11 0.72 -9.05
CA ASP A 263 52.51 2.05 -8.99
C ASP A 263 52.20 2.41 -7.51
N PRO A 264 52.82 3.44 -6.93
CA PRO A 264 52.56 3.84 -5.55
C PRO A 264 51.12 4.34 -5.32
N ASN A 265 50.39 4.70 -6.38
CA ASN A 265 49.00 5.16 -6.32
C ASN A 265 47.99 4.06 -6.68
N LEU A 266 48.42 2.81 -6.83
CA LEU A 266 47.57 1.70 -7.28
C LEU A 266 46.27 1.58 -6.45
N GLU A 267 46.36 1.64 -5.12
CA GLU A 267 45.18 1.58 -4.24
C GLU A 267 44.18 2.70 -4.54
N LYS A 268 44.66 3.94 -4.70
CA LYS A 268 43.81 5.10 -5.05
C LYS A 268 43.15 4.90 -6.41
N LYS A 269 43.89 4.42 -7.41
CA LYS A 269 43.35 4.18 -8.76
C LYS A 269 42.27 3.10 -8.75
N ILE A 270 42.49 1.98 -8.04
CA ILE A 270 41.50 0.92 -7.87
C ILE A 270 40.24 1.43 -7.18
N ASN A 271 40.37 2.22 -6.12
CA ASN A 271 39.23 2.81 -5.43
C ASN A 271 38.45 3.79 -6.32
N ASN A 272 39.12 4.59 -7.15
CA ASN A 272 38.43 5.43 -8.14
C ASN A 272 37.63 4.60 -9.16
N ILE A 273 38.17 3.46 -9.63
CA ILE A 273 37.46 2.55 -10.53
C ILE A 273 36.25 1.93 -9.83
N VAL A 274 36.40 1.44 -8.60
CA VAL A 274 35.31 0.85 -7.80
C VAL A 274 34.22 1.88 -7.49
N MET A 275 34.59 3.13 -7.21
CA MET A 275 33.65 4.22 -6.99
C MET A 275 32.84 4.53 -8.25
N LEU A 276 33.49 4.64 -9.43
CA LEU A 276 32.77 4.86 -10.69
C LEU A 276 31.89 3.66 -11.08
N TRP A 277 32.39 2.44 -10.85
CA TRP A 277 31.63 1.22 -11.03
C TRP A 277 30.33 1.24 -10.21
N THR A 278 30.47 1.50 -8.91
CA THR A 278 29.36 1.50 -7.96
C THR A 278 28.34 2.56 -8.33
N SER A 279 28.76 3.79 -8.62
CA SER A 279 27.84 4.87 -8.98
C SER A 279 27.12 4.62 -10.30
N ALA A 280 27.84 4.19 -11.35
CA ALA A 280 27.25 3.96 -12.67
C ALA A 280 26.15 2.89 -12.64
N TYR A 281 26.40 1.75 -11.99
CA TYR A 281 25.44 0.64 -11.94
C TYR A 281 24.23 0.94 -11.04
N ILE A 282 24.40 1.71 -9.96
CA ILE A 282 23.28 2.13 -9.10
C ILE A 282 22.41 3.14 -9.82
N LYS A 283 23.01 4.20 -10.39
CA LYS A 283 22.31 5.30 -11.05
C LYS A 283 21.50 4.85 -12.27
N ASP A 284 22.04 3.91 -13.06
CA ASP A 284 21.30 3.33 -14.20
C ASP A 284 20.30 2.24 -13.81
N GLY A 285 20.16 1.92 -12.51
CA GLY A 285 19.15 0.99 -12.04
C GLY A 285 19.50 -0.49 -12.22
N TYR A 286 20.77 -0.82 -12.45
CA TYR A 286 21.20 -2.20 -12.67
C TYR A 286 21.43 -2.97 -11.38
N HIS A 287 21.89 -2.29 -10.32
CA HIS A 287 22.13 -2.89 -8.99
C HIS A 287 21.78 -1.94 -7.84
N SER A 288 21.58 -2.49 -6.65
CA SER A 288 21.62 -1.72 -5.39
C SER A 288 23.04 -1.60 -4.86
N TYR A 289 23.27 -0.63 -3.97
CA TYR A 289 24.59 -0.40 -3.38
C TYR A 289 25.08 -1.66 -2.68
N LYS A 290 24.24 -2.24 -1.82
CA LYS A 290 24.57 -3.45 -1.06
C LYS A 290 24.77 -4.68 -1.95
N GLU A 291 24.00 -4.82 -3.03
CA GLU A 291 24.21 -5.90 -4.01
C GLU A 291 25.63 -5.88 -4.61
N VAL A 292 26.22 -4.69 -4.80
CA VAL A 292 27.59 -4.53 -5.32
C VAL A 292 28.61 -4.73 -4.19
N ILE A 293 28.42 -4.05 -3.05
CA ILE A 293 29.38 -4.07 -1.95
C ILE A 293 29.49 -5.44 -1.28
N ASP A 294 28.42 -6.21 -1.21
CA ASP A 294 28.49 -7.57 -0.64
C ASP A 294 29.37 -8.51 -1.47
N ILE A 295 29.52 -8.26 -2.78
CA ILE A 295 30.47 -8.99 -3.61
C ILE A 295 31.91 -8.59 -3.26
N PHE A 296 32.19 -7.29 -3.13
CA PHE A 296 33.52 -6.80 -2.72
C PHE A 296 33.89 -7.23 -1.29
N LYS A 297 32.90 -7.48 -0.43
CA LYS A 297 33.08 -8.00 0.93
C LYS A 297 33.12 -9.52 1.01
N ASP A 298 32.95 -10.25 -0.09
CA ASP A 298 33.17 -11.69 -0.10
C ASP A 298 34.64 -12.00 0.26
N ALA A 299 34.85 -12.91 1.21
CA ALA A 299 36.18 -13.27 1.71
C ALA A 299 37.15 -13.68 0.59
N HIS A 300 36.67 -14.41 -0.42
CA HIS A 300 37.50 -14.79 -1.57
C HIS A 300 37.93 -13.56 -2.39
N ILE A 301 37.01 -12.62 -2.61
CA ILE A 301 37.27 -11.38 -3.35
C ILE A 301 38.21 -10.46 -2.54
N GLN A 302 38.00 -10.32 -1.23
CA GLN A 302 38.91 -9.56 -0.37
C GLN A 302 40.34 -10.12 -0.39
N SER A 303 40.50 -11.44 -0.49
CA SER A 303 41.83 -12.08 -0.56
C SER A 303 42.61 -11.68 -1.82
N ILE A 304 41.93 -11.30 -2.90
CA ILE A 304 42.55 -10.85 -4.15
C ILE A 304 43.18 -9.47 -3.93
N PHE A 305 42.41 -8.51 -3.40
CA PHE A 305 42.90 -7.16 -3.11
C PHE A 305 43.96 -7.15 -2.01
N ALA A 306 43.80 -7.98 -0.98
CA ALA A 306 44.79 -8.12 0.10
C ALA A 306 46.16 -8.61 -0.41
N ARG A 307 46.19 -9.53 -1.40
CA ARG A 307 47.44 -10.00 -2.03
C ARG A 307 48.17 -8.88 -2.78
N ALA A 308 47.44 -7.90 -3.29
CA ALA A 308 47.99 -6.71 -3.93
C ALA A 308 48.27 -5.56 -2.93
N ASN A 309 48.08 -5.79 -1.62
CA ASN A 309 48.17 -4.77 -0.56
C ASN A 309 47.23 -3.57 -0.80
N ILE A 310 46.00 -3.85 -1.27
CA ILE A 310 44.98 -2.83 -1.54
C ILE A 310 43.84 -2.96 -0.55
N LYS A 311 43.49 -1.84 0.07
CA LYS A 311 42.30 -1.67 0.89
C LYS A 311 41.21 -0.94 0.09
N LEU A 312 40.10 -1.63 -0.12
CA LEU A 312 38.92 -1.03 -0.74
C LEU A 312 38.21 -0.06 0.21
N ASP A 313 37.82 1.11 -0.31
CA ASP A 313 37.06 2.14 0.41
C ASP A 313 35.53 1.98 0.31
N TYR A 314 35.07 0.96 -0.44
CA TYR A 314 33.66 0.62 -0.66
C TYR A 314 32.78 1.80 -1.11
N ALA A 315 33.38 2.83 -1.72
CA ALA A 315 32.69 4.04 -2.16
C ALA A 315 31.82 4.69 -1.06
N ILE A 316 32.32 4.75 0.18
CA ILE A 316 31.68 5.44 1.31
C ILE A 316 32.15 6.90 1.35
N ILE A 317 31.21 7.85 1.36
CA ILE A 317 31.48 9.29 1.53
C ILE A 317 30.80 9.83 2.78
N ASP A 318 31.40 10.84 3.42
CA ASP A 318 30.96 11.36 4.72
C ASP A 318 29.88 12.46 4.64
N ASP A 319 29.73 13.12 3.49
CA ASP A 319 28.81 14.25 3.30
C ASP A 319 27.58 13.81 2.49
N THR A 320 26.58 13.23 3.16
CA THR A 320 25.34 12.73 2.50
C THR A 320 24.06 13.38 3.03
N ASP A 321 24.19 14.45 3.83
CA ASP A 321 23.06 15.10 4.51
C ASP A 321 21.99 15.51 3.48
N HIS A 322 22.42 16.14 2.39
CA HIS A 322 21.55 16.63 1.33
C HIS A 322 20.77 15.50 0.63
N GLU A 323 21.43 14.42 0.24
CA GLU A 323 20.78 13.26 -0.40
C GLU A 323 19.78 12.59 0.56
N PHE A 324 20.15 12.51 1.84
CA PHE A 324 19.30 11.94 2.88
C PHE A 324 18.05 12.79 3.11
N HIS A 325 18.17 14.12 3.24
CA HIS A 325 17.03 15.03 3.37
C HIS A 325 16.06 14.93 2.20
N ARG A 326 16.57 14.89 0.96
CA ARG A 326 15.72 14.71 -0.23
C ARG A 326 14.98 13.37 -0.19
N ALA A 327 15.62 12.30 0.27
CA ALA A 327 14.96 11.00 0.44
C ALA A 327 13.86 11.04 1.53
N GLN A 328 14.06 11.79 2.62
CA GLN A 328 13.02 11.97 3.62
C GLN A 328 11.82 12.77 3.09
N GLU A 329 12.06 13.81 2.28
CA GLU A 329 11.00 14.55 1.59
C GLU A 329 10.20 13.68 0.62
N TYR A 330 10.90 12.85 -0.16
CA TYR A 330 10.28 11.84 -1.03
C TYR A 330 9.33 10.95 -0.23
N THR A 331 9.86 10.33 0.81
CA THR A 331 9.15 9.38 1.67
C THR A 331 7.92 10.01 2.32
N GLN A 332 8.05 11.23 2.83
CA GLN A 332 6.93 11.97 3.41
C GLN A 332 5.85 12.25 2.37
N GLY A 333 6.24 12.65 1.16
CA GLY A 333 5.33 12.93 0.06
C GLY A 333 4.51 11.69 -0.34
N ILE A 334 5.17 10.55 -0.54
CA ILE A 334 4.50 9.30 -0.94
C ILE A 334 3.57 8.79 0.17
N ALA A 335 4.01 8.80 1.43
CA ALA A 335 3.23 8.30 2.55
C ALA A 335 2.01 9.18 2.82
N THR A 336 2.18 10.51 2.80
CA THR A 336 1.06 11.46 2.97
C THR A 336 0.04 11.30 1.84
N LYS A 337 0.50 11.20 0.59
CA LYS A 337 -0.40 11.00 -0.57
C LYS A 337 -1.17 9.68 -0.46
N ALA A 338 -0.51 8.60 -0.04
CA ALA A 338 -1.14 7.30 0.16
C ALA A 338 -2.21 7.35 1.26
N MET A 339 -1.92 8.02 2.38
CA MET A 339 -2.89 8.25 3.46
C MET A 339 -4.11 9.04 3.01
N MET A 340 -3.90 10.16 2.29
CA MET A 340 -4.99 10.95 1.73
C MET A 340 -5.86 10.15 0.75
N HIS A 341 -5.23 9.31 -0.07
CA HIS A 341 -5.96 8.44 -0.99
C HIS A 341 -6.80 7.40 -0.24
N GLN A 342 -6.27 6.77 0.82
CA GLN A 342 -7.01 5.84 1.67
C GLN A 342 -8.23 6.51 2.31
N GLU A 343 -8.06 7.72 2.88
CA GLU A 343 -9.16 8.48 3.46
C GLU A 343 -10.24 8.81 2.42
N LEU A 344 -9.83 9.21 1.20
CA LEU A 344 -10.77 9.50 0.13
C LEU A 344 -11.54 8.25 -0.31
N VAL A 345 -10.86 7.12 -0.49
CA VAL A 345 -11.48 5.84 -0.84
C VAL A 345 -12.48 5.42 0.23
N GLN A 346 -12.11 5.54 1.52
CA GLN A 346 -13.00 5.25 2.63
C GLN A 346 -14.25 6.15 2.60
N LYS A 347 -14.10 7.46 2.41
CA LYS A 347 -15.25 8.39 2.31
C LYS A 347 -16.18 8.06 1.13
N VAL A 348 -15.61 7.67 0.00
CA VAL A 348 -16.39 7.24 -1.18
C VAL A 348 -17.16 5.95 -0.88
N GLN A 349 -16.53 4.98 -0.19
CA GLN A 349 -17.18 3.75 0.24
C GLN A 349 -18.30 4.00 1.25
N GLU A 350 -18.04 4.83 2.27
CA GLU A 350 -19.06 5.23 3.25
C GLU A 350 -20.23 5.97 2.61
N LYS A 351 -19.97 6.80 1.59
CA LYS A 351 -21.02 7.43 0.80
C LYS A 351 -21.83 6.38 0.03
N SER A 352 -21.18 5.46 -0.67
CA SER A 352 -21.84 4.39 -1.43
C SER A 352 -22.69 3.49 -0.53
N MET A 353 -22.18 3.07 0.63
CA MET A 353 -22.93 2.28 1.61
C MET A 353 -24.15 3.04 2.14
N ARG A 354 -24.03 4.35 2.40
CA ARG A 354 -25.16 5.19 2.81
C ARG A 354 -26.22 5.30 1.71
N GLU A 355 -25.82 5.49 0.46
CA GLU A 355 -26.73 5.56 -0.69
C GLU A 355 -27.45 4.23 -0.93
N GLU A 356 -26.76 3.10 -0.81
CA GLU A 356 -27.37 1.77 -0.94
C GLU A 356 -28.33 1.46 0.22
N LYS A 357 -27.94 1.78 1.47
CA LYS A 357 -28.84 1.66 2.63
C LYS A 357 -30.09 2.54 2.46
N GLN A 358 -29.92 3.75 1.94
CA GLN A 358 -31.04 4.61 1.62
C GLN A 358 -31.95 3.95 0.57
N LYS A 359 -31.40 3.44 -0.53
CA LYS A 359 -32.16 2.74 -1.58
C LYS A 359 -32.92 1.52 -1.07
N GLN A 360 -32.30 0.70 -0.22
CA GLN A 360 -32.95 -0.44 0.41
C GLN A 360 -34.11 0.00 1.30
N MET A 361 -33.93 1.08 2.07
CA MET A 361 -35.01 1.68 2.87
C MET A 361 -36.15 2.19 1.98
N LEU A 362 -35.84 2.85 0.85
CA LEU A 362 -36.86 3.30 -0.12
C LEU A 362 -37.71 2.12 -0.62
N LEU A 363 -37.04 1.01 -0.96
CA LEU A 363 -37.68 -0.19 -1.47
C LEU A 363 -38.54 -0.86 -0.39
N PHE A 364 -38.05 -0.93 0.85
CA PHE A 364 -38.79 -1.48 1.99
C PHE A 364 -40.05 -0.67 2.30
N CYS A 365 -39.96 0.67 2.35
CA CYS A 365 -41.14 1.54 2.49
C CYS A 365 -42.17 1.28 1.38
N GLY A 366 -41.72 1.13 0.13
CA GLY A 366 -42.60 0.79 -0.99
C GLY A 366 -43.29 -0.57 -0.85
N VAL A 367 -42.57 -1.58 -0.36
CA VAL A 367 -43.14 -2.91 -0.06
C VAL A 367 -44.23 -2.80 1.01
N LEU A 368 -43.97 -2.08 2.11
CA LEU A 368 -44.94 -1.91 3.19
C LEU A 368 -46.20 -1.14 2.74
N VAL A 369 -46.04 -0.07 1.96
CA VAL A 369 -47.16 0.68 1.36
C VAL A 369 -47.98 -0.24 0.45
N ASN A 370 -47.34 -1.05 -0.40
CA ASN A 370 -48.03 -1.99 -1.28
C ASN A 370 -48.76 -3.10 -0.49
N GLN A 371 -48.15 -3.64 0.56
CA GLN A 371 -48.77 -4.64 1.42
C GLN A 371 -50.03 -4.09 2.10
N LEU A 372 -49.97 -2.86 2.63
CA LEU A 372 -51.11 -2.21 3.26
C LEU A 372 -52.26 -1.98 2.26
N ASN A 373 -51.91 -1.64 1.02
CA ASN A 373 -52.89 -1.48 -0.06
C ASN A 373 -53.46 -2.80 -0.59
N GLN A 374 -52.75 -3.91 -0.46
CA GLN A 374 -53.23 -5.21 -0.92
C GLN A 374 -54.10 -5.92 0.12
N ASP A 375 -54.01 -5.52 1.40
CA ASP A 375 -54.86 -6.06 2.46
C ASP A 375 -56.34 -5.67 2.26
N PRO A 376 -57.25 -6.64 2.02
CA PRO A 376 -58.67 -6.35 1.79
C PRO A 376 -59.36 -5.64 2.96
N LYS A 377 -58.97 -5.96 4.20
CA LYS A 377 -59.54 -5.34 5.41
C LYS A 377 -59.10 -3.88 5.55
N SER A 378 -57.84 -3.59 5.25
CA SER A 378 -57.32 -2.23 5.22
C SER A 378 -58.00 -1.38 4.13
N LYS A 379 -58.25 -1.95 2.95
CA LYS A 379 -58.98 -1.28 1.86
C LYS A 379 -60.40 -0.88 2.23
N GLU A 380 -61.12 -1.76 2.93
CA GLU A 380 -62.48 -1.49 3.39
C GLU A 380 -62.50 -0.43 4.50
N LYS A 381 -61.53 -0.48 5.43
CA LYS A 381 -61.55 0.32 6.65
C LYS A 381 -60.85 1.69 6.52
N TYR A 382 -59.90 1.81 5.59
CA TYR A 382 -59.01 2.98 5.44
C TYR A 382 -58.84 3.48 3.99
N PRO A 383 -59.91 3.59 3.17
CA PRO A 383 -59.77 3.90 1.75
C PRO A 383 -59.08 5.24 1.48
N GLU A 384 -59.44 6.29 2.22
CA GLU A 384 -58.87 7.64 2.07
C GLU A 384 -57.38 7.71 2.50
N GLN A 385 -57.04 7.04 3.61
CA GLN A 385 -55.66 7.00 4.10
C GLN A 385 -54.75 6.23 3.13
N LEU A 386 -55.26 5.14 2.53
CA LEU A 386 -54.54 4.36 1.54
C LEU A 386 -54.34 5.11 0.22
N GLU A 387 -55.35 5.86 -0.23
CA GLU A 387 -55.22 6.72 -1.41
C GLU A 387 -54.18 7.83 -1.19
N SER A 388 -54.21 8.48 -0.02
CA SER A 388 -53.19 9.45 0.39
C SER A 388 -51.79 8.83 0.44
N LEU A 389 -51.63 7.66 1.07
CA LEU A 389 -50.36 6.94 1.15
C LEU A 389 -49.80 6.58 -0.23
N ASN A 390 -50.66 6.18 -1.17
CA ASN A 390 -50.29 5.90 -2.56
C ASN A 390 -49.85 7.14 -3.32
N ALA A 391 -50.59 8.24 -3.18
CA ALA A 391 -50.24 9.52 -3.79
C ALA A 391 -48.89 10.03 -3.27
N LEU A 392 -48.69 9.96 -1.96
CA LEU A 392 -47.42 10.31 -1.29
C LEU A 392 -46.26 9.45 -1.80
N TYR A 393 -46.44 8.13 -1.83
CA TYR A 393 -45.41 7.22 -2.33
C TYR A 393 -45.09 7.46 -3.80
N LYS A 394 -46.09 7.70 -4.65
CA LYS A 394 -45.91 7.98 -6.08
C LYS A 394 -45.18 9.30 -6.31
N ASN A 395 -45.56 10.36 -5.61
CA ASN A 395 -44.92 11.67 -5.70
C ASN A 395 -43.48 11.63 -5.18
N TRP A 396 -43.24 10.88 -4.11
CA TRP A 396 -41.91 10.68 -3.56
C TRP A 396 -41.01 9.86 -4.48
N ASN A 397 -41.53 8.75 -5.03
CA ASN A 397 -40.81 7.90 -5.98
C ASN A 397 -40.52 8.63 -7.31
N ALA A 398 -41.40 9.55 -7.73
CA ALA A 398 -41.17 10.45 -8.87
C ALA A 398 -40.16 11.57 -8.58
N GLY A 399 -39.74 11.73 -7.33
CA GLY A 399 -38.84 12.81 -6.88
C GLY A 399 -39.51 14.18 -6.81
N THR A 400 -40.84 14.22 -6.76
CA THR A 400 -41.65 15.44 -6.71
C THR A 400 -41.70 16.04 -5.30
N ILE A 401 -41.64 15.19 -4.26
CA ILE A 401 -41.57 15.61 -2.85
C ILE A 401 -40.28 15.14 -2.18
N LYS A 402 -39.78 15.89 -1.20
CA LYS A 402 -38.52 15.59 -0.50
C LYS A 402 -38.72 14.53 0.58
N ASN A 403 -37.63 13.88 0.99
CA ASN A 403 -37.61 12.87 2.05
C ASN A 403 -38.24 13.34 3.36
N GLN A 404 -37.97 14.58 3.77
CA GLN A 404 -38.54 15.17 4.99
C GLN A 404 -40.06 15.35 4.92
N GLU A 405 -40.56 15.75 3.74
CA GLU A 405 -41.99 15.94 3.47
C GLU A 405 -42.72 14.61 3.45
N PHE A 406 -42.18 13.64 2.69
CA PHE A 406 -42.69 12.26 2.69
C PHE A 406 -42.69 11.64 4.09
N LYS A 407 -41.60 11.79 4.86
CA LYS A 407 -41.49 11.29 6.24
C LYS A 407 -42.57 11.87 7.13
N LYS A 408 -42.77 13.19 7.10
CA LYS A 408 -43.78 13.87 7.92
C LYS A 408 -45.20 13.41 7.57
N GLU A 409 -45.54 13.44 6.29
CA GLU A 409 -46.91 13.15 5.82
C GLU A 409 -47.24 11.66 5.93
N CYS A 410 -46.30 10.77 5.60
CA CYS A 410 -46.48 9.34 5.76
C CYS A 410 -46.59 8.93 7.24
N THR A 411 -45.82 9.56 8.13
CA THR A 411 -45.94 9.33 9.59
C THR A 411 -47.30 9.80 10.11
N GLN A 412 -47.84 10.91 9.59
CA GLN A 412 -49.16 11.40 9.93
C GLN A 412 -50.24 10.39 9.50
N VAL A 413 -50.24 9.96 8.24
CA VAL A 413 -51.20 8.97 7.71
C VAL A 413 -51.11 7.65 8.49
N CYS A 414 -49.91 7.17 8.82
CA CYS A 414 -49.74 5.98 9.66
C CYS A 414 -50.35 6.18 11.06
N THR A 415 -50.18 7.36 11.65
CA THR A 415 -50.74 7.68 12.97
C THR A 415 -52.27 7.73 12.93
N GLU A 416 -52.87 8.24 11.85
CA GLU A 416 -54.33 8.23 11.66
C GLU A 416 -54.89 6.80 11.57
N ILE A 417 -54.22 5.91 10.84
CA ILE A 417 -54.60 4.48 10.77
C ILE A 417 -54.48 3.83 12.15
N GLN A 418 -53.39 4.09 12.88
CA GLN A 418 -53.19 3.57 14.24
C GLN A 418 -54.26 4.06 15.22
N ILE A 419 -54.61 5.35 15.20
CA ILE A 419 -55.69 5.93 16.02
C ILE A 419 -57.03 5.29 15.68
N LYS A 420 -57.34 5.10 14.38
CA LYS A 420 -58.58 4.44 13.97
C LYS A 420 -58.61 2.98 14.42
N GLU A 421 -57.49 2.26 14.39
CA GLU A 421 -57.41 0.89 14.95
C GLU A 421 -57.65 0.86 16.46
N GLN A 422 -57.07 1.81 17.21
CA GLN A 422 -57.24 1.90 18.66
C GLN A 422 -58.67 2.29 19.07
N ASN A 423 -59.35 3.10 18.24
CA ASN A 423 -60.72 3.55 18.47
C ASN A 423 -61.79 2.64 17.85
N THR A 424 -61.40 1.57 17.15
CA THR A 424 -62.36 0.59 16.63
C THR A 424 -62.85 -0.27 17.81
N PRO A 425 -64.16 -0.33 18.10
CA PRO A 425 -64.67 -1.18 19.16
C PRO A 425 -64.25 -2.63 18.91
N LEU A 426 -63.58 -3.23 19.89
CA LEU A 426 -63.24 -4.65 19.89
C LEU A 426 -64.52 -5.44 19.69
N SER A 427 -64.71 -6.05 18.51
CA SER A 427 -65.78 -7.02 18.36
C SER A 427 -65.53 -8.17 19.35
N PHE A 428 -66.59 -8.68 19.96
CA PHE A 428 -66.51 -9.80 20.90
C PHE A 428 -65.77 -11.01 20.28
N THR A 429 -65.87 -11.16 18.95
CA THR A 429 -65.14 -12.13 18.14
C THR A 429 -63.62 -11.90 18.15
N ASN A 430 -63.16 -10.65 18.01
CA ASN A 430 -61.73 -10.31 18.09
C ASN A 430 -61.18 -10.48 19.52
N PHE A 431 -62.00 -10.20 20.54
CA PHE A 431 -61.66 -10.47 21.94
C PHE A 431 -61.49 -11.98 22.20
N LEU A 432 -62.40 -12.81 21.71
CA LEU A 432 -62.32 -14.27 21.81
C LEU A 432 -61.12 -14.86 21.05
N VAL A 433 -60.78 -14.31 19.88
CA VAL A 433 -59.59 -14.72 19.11
C VAL A 433 -58.30 -14.37 19.86
N LYS A 434 -58.21 -13.16 20.45
CA LYS A 434 -57.06 -12.77 21.27
C LYS A 434 -56.92 -13.61 22.54
N ILE A 435 -58.03 -13.91 23.20
CA ILE A 435 -58.06 -14.83 24.35
C ILE A 435 -57.58 -16.23 23.93
N LYS A 436 -58.06 -16.74 22.79
CA LYS A 436 -57.64 -18.05 22.28
C LYS A 436 -56.14 -18.09 21.96
N HIS A 437 -55.59 -17.05 21.31
CA HIS A 437 -54.15 -16.96 21.03
C HIS A 437 -53.31 -16.79 22.31
N PHE A 438 -53.80 -15.99 23.27
CA PHE A 438 -53.17 -15.83 24.59
C PHE A 438 -53.08 -17.16 25.35
N PHE A 439 -54.17 -17.92 25.44
CA PHE A 439 -54.15 -19.24 26.06
C PHE A 439 -53.28 -20.23 25.28
N SER A 440 -53.36 -20.25 23.93
CA SER A 440 -52.54 -21.14 23.11
C SER A 440 -51.03 -20.86 23.25
N ARG A 441 -50.63 -19.60 23.49
CA ARG A 441 -49.23 -19.21 23.79
C ARG A 441 -48.81 -19.54 25.21
N LEU A 442 -49.68 -19.31 26.21
CA LEU A 442 -49.46 -19.73 27.60
C LEU A 442 -49.16 -21.24 27.71
N PHE A 443 -49.81 -22.05 26.88
CA PHE A 443 -49.54 -23.49 26.81
C PHE A 443 -48.28 -23.88 26.03
N THR A 444 -47.76 -23.03 25.14
CA THR A 444 -46.63 -23.39 24.25
C THR A 444 -45.30 -22.73 24.60
N SER A 445 -45.27 -21.54 25.23
CA SER A 445 -44.04 -20.76 25.40
C SER A 445 -43.54 -20.58 26.84
N GLY A 446 -44.08 -21.35 27.81
CA GLY A 446 -43.54 -21.47 29.17
C GLY A 446 -42.93 -20.19 29.77
N PHE A 447 -43.77 -19.26 30.25
CA PHE A 447 -43.39 -18.08 31.04
C PHE A 447 -42.01 -17.44 30.74
N SER A 448 -41.75 -17.05 29.49
CA SER A 448 -40.68 -16.08 29.19
C SER A 448 -41.23 -14.65 29.30
N LYS A 449 -40.42 -13.74 29.87
CA LYS A 449 -40.81 -12.41 30.36
C LYS A 449 -40.85 -11.31 29.28
N GLU A 450 -40.72 -11.68 28.01
CA GLU A 450 -40.86 -10.75 26.89
C GLU A 450 -42.31 -10.80 26.39
N VAL A 451 -43.14 -9.90 26.92
CA VAL A 451 -44.47 -9.66 26.38
C VAL A 451 -44.31 -8.96 25.04
N PHE A 452 -44.18 -9.73 23.96
CA PHE A 452 -44.38 -9.21 22.61
C PHE A 452 -45.85 -8.77 22.51
N GLU A 453 -46.11 -7.46 22.46
CA GLU A 453 -47.41 -6.92 22.10
C GLU A 453 -47.76 -7.42 20.69
N GLU A 454 -48.68 -8.39 20.58
CA GLU A 454 -49.19 -8.78 19.28
C GLU A 454 -49.93 -7.58 18.65
N PRO A 455 -49.60 -7.22 17.41
CA PRO A 455 -50.25 -6.09 16.76
C PRO A 455 -51.75 -6.36 16.63
N LEU A 456 -52.56 -5.34 16.94
CA LEU A 456 -54.02 -5.44 16.96
C LEU A 456 -54.62 -5.87 15.60
N SER A 457 -53.89 -5.64 14.50
CA SER A 457 -54.24 -6.02 13.13
C SER A 457 -52.99 -6.03 12.23
N THR A 458 -53.11 -6.61 11.02
CA THR A 458 -52.07 -6.52 9.97
C THR A 458 -51.77 -5.07 9.60
N ALA A 459 -52.77 -4.19 9.62
CA ALA A 459 -52.58 -2.75 9.38
C ALA A 459 -51.74 -2.10 10.50
N MET A 460 -51.98 -2.47 11.76
CA MET A 460 -51.19 -1.99 12.91
C MET A 460 -49.72 -2.45 12.82
N ASP A 461 -49.47 -3.70 12.41
CA ASP A 461 -48.11 -4.23 12.22
C ASP A 461 -47.37 -3.48 11.09
N ILE A 462 -48.01 -3.35 9.92
CA ILE A 462 -47.40 -2.71 8.74
C ILE A 462 -47.15 -1.21 8.98
N THR A 463 -48.10 -0.49 9.59
CA THR A 463 -47.93 0.94 9.91
C THR A 463 -46.87 1.18 10.97
N THR A 464 -46.71 0.27 11.94
CA THR A 464 -45.63 0.33 12.93
C THR A 464 -44.27 0.14 12.27
N LYS A 465 -44.12 -0.91 11.45
CA LYS A 465 -42.90 -1.16 10.65
C LYS A 465 -42.58 0.00 9.70
N LEU A 466 -43.60 0.63 9.12
CA LEU A 466 -43.43 1.78 8.24
C LEU A 466 -42.96 3.01 9.03
N LYS A 467 -43.54 3.30 10.20
CA LYS A 467 -43.06 4.40 11.07
C LYS A 467 -41.62 4.17 11.53
N ASP A 468 -41.24 2.94 11.88
CA ASP A 468 -39.88 2.60 12.28
C ASP A 468 -38.88 2.79 11.13
N ALA A 469 -39.25 2.37 9.91
CA ALA A 469 -38.46 2.59 8.71
C ALA A 469 -38.31 4.10 8.38
N LEU A 470 -39.39 4.87 8.52
CA LEU A 470 -39.39 6.32 8.32
C LEU A 470 -38.54 7.06 9.37
N ALA A 471 -38.53 6.60 10.63
CA ALA A 471 -37.70 7.17 11.68
C ALA A 471 -36.20 7.07 11.35
N GLN A 472 -35.79 5.95 10.74
CA GLN A 472 -34.42 5.68 10.29
C GLN A 472 -34.05 6.37 8.96
N MET A 473 -35.01 7.03 8.32
CA MET A 473 -34.81 7.70 7.04
C MET A 473 -34.08 9.04 7.21
N PRO A 474 -32.99 9.29 6.45
CA PRO A 474 -32.23 10.53 6.53
C PRO A 474 -32.93 11.70 5.84
N ASP A 475 -32.79 12.91 6.39
CA ASP A 475 -33.43 14.14 5.89
C ASP A 475 -32.78 14.72 4.62
N THR A 476 -31.63 14.17 4.19
CA THR A 476 -30.93 14.58 2.96
C THR A 476 -31.74 14.26 1.71
N PRO A 477 -31.66 15.06 0.63
CA PRO A 477 -32.50 14.91 -0.57
C PRO A 477 -32.31 13.54 -1.25
N SER A 478 -33.36 13.02 -1.90
CA SER A 478 -33.29 11.79 -2.68
C SER A 478 -32.28 11.94 -3.84
N PRO A 479 -31.49 10.91 -4.18
CA PRO A 479 -30.76 10.91 -5.44
C PRO A 479 -31.76 11.07 -6.60
N LYS A 480 -31.49 11.99 -7.53
CA LYS A 480 -32.29 12.16 -8.75
C LYS A 480 -32.21 10.87 -9.57
N LYS A 481 -33.37 10.29 -9.91
CA LYS A 481 -33.60 9.15 -10.82
C LYS A 481 -32.50 8.08 -10.87
N VAL A 482 -32.84 6.89 -10.36
CA VAL A 482 -32.26 5.64 -10.82
C VAL A 482 -32.69 5.42 -12.27
N ALA A 483 -31.87 5.84 -13.23
CA ALA A 483 -31.85 5.14 -14.50
C ALA A 483 -31.33 3.71 -14.23
N PRO A 484 -31.87 2.66 -14.86
CA PRO A 484 -31.25 1.34 -14.80
C PRO A 484 -29.89 1.42 -15.50
N LEU A 485 -28.85 1.73 -14.74
CA LEU A 485 -27.47 1.50 -15.14
C LEU A 485 -27.17 0.00 -15.01
N MET A 486 -27.88 -0.81 -15.80
CA MET A 486 -27.25 -1.94 -16.44
C MET A 486 -26.57 -1.43 -17.72
N LYS A 487 -25.47 -0.69 -17.54
CA LYS A 487 -24.33 -0.85 -18.43
C LYS A 487 -23.25 -1.53 -17.61
N LYS A 488 -23.11 -2.84 -17.84
CA LYS A 488 -21.86 -3.55 -17.63
C LYS A 488 -20.79 -2.88 -18.50
N SER A 489 -20.14 -1.81 -18.03
CA SER A 489 -18.91 -1.32 -18.66
C SER A 489 -17.97 -0.59 -17.72
N ASP A 490 -18.45 0.04 -16.65
CA ASP A 490 -17.56 0.93 -15.87
C ASP A 490 -17.01 0.28 -14.58
N ALA A 491 -17.63 -0.82 -14.12
CA ALA A 491 -17.10 -1.64 -13.04
C ALA A 491 -15.83 -2.41 -13.45
N GLN A 492 -15.61 -2.66 -14.75
CA GLN A 492 -14.38 -3.31 -15.22
C GLN A 492 -13.18 -2.36 -15.25
N LEU A 493 -13.39 -1.06 -15.48
CA LEU A 493 -12.31 -0.07 -15.48
C LEU A 493 -11.74 0.15 -14.07
N ILE A 494 -12.60 0.22 -13.06
CA ILE A 494 -12.16 0.34 -11.66
C ILE A 494 -11.59 -0.99 -11.16
N HIS A 495 -12.17 -2.15 -11.52
CA HIS A 495 -11.59 -3.44 -11.15
C HIS A 495 -10.27 -3.78 -11.86
N SER A 496 -9.97 -3.18 -13.01
CA SER A 496 -8.64 -3.34 -13.65
C SER A 496 -7.54 -2.57 -12.92
N GLU A 497 -7.86 -1.47 -12.24
CA GLU A 497 -6.91 -0.76 -11.35
C GLU A 497 -6.74 -1.43 -9.97
N VAL A 498 -7.68 -2.31 -9.59
CA VAL A 498 -7.72 -3.00 -8.28
C VAL A 498 -6.72 -4.16 -8.16
N LYS A 499 -5.90 -4.46 -9.18
CA LYS A 499 -4.82 -5.47 -9.03
C LYS A 499 -3.61 -4.99 -8.22
N HIS A 500 -3.51 -3.70 -7.88
CA HIS A 500 -2.28 -3.15 -7.31
C HIS A 500 -2.21 -3.01 -5.79
N PHE A 501 -3.26 -3.40 -5.04
CA PHE A 501 -3.15 -3.50 -3.59
C PHE A 501 -3.98 -4.67 -3.06
N SER A 502 -3.30 -5.67 -2.47
CA SER A 502 -3.94 -6.78 -1.75
C SER A 502 -4.79 -6.21 -0.61
N SER A 503 -6.09 -6.38 -0.71
CA SER A 503 -7.08 -5.81 0.20
C SER A 503 -7.67 -6.93 1.08
N PRO A 504 -8.08 -6.66 2.35
CA PRO A 504 -8.68 -7.64 3.27
C PRO A 504 -10.13 -8.03 2.89
N ILE A 505 -10.40 -8.07 1.58
CA ILE A 505 -11.72 -8.19 0.95
C ILE A 505 -12.47 -9.45 1.39
N LYS A 506 -11.78 -10.52 1.80
CA LYS A 506 -12.45 -11.80 2.09
C LYS A 506 -13.15 -11.87 3.45
N GLU A 507 -12.72 -11.11 4.45
CA GLU A 507 -13.32 -11.21 5.80
C GLU A 507 -14.56 -10.31 5.98
N ILE A 508 -14.57 -9.13 5.37
CA ILE A 508 -15.70 -8.18 5.48
C ILE A 508 -16.86 -8.57 4.54
N GLN A 509 -16.55 -9.18 3.39
CA GLN A 509 -17.58 -9.71 2.48
C GLN A 509 -18.32 -10.91 3.10
N LYS A 510 -17.67 -11.64 4.02
CA LYS A 510 -18.30 -12.68 4.83
C LYS A 510 -19.29 -12.09 5.85
N GLN A 511 -18.91 -11.02 6.56
CA GLN A 511 -19.81 -10.32 7.50
C GLN A 511 -21.03 -9.69 6.82
N ALA A 512 -20.88 -9.13 5.62
CA ALA A 512 -21.99 -8.57 4.86
C ALA A 512 -22.96 -9.66 4.35
N ASN A 513 -22.43 -10.81 3.94
CA ASN A 513 -23.25 -11.95 3.52
C ASN A 513 -23.94 -12.66 4.70
N ASP A 514 -23.30 -12.69 5.88
CA ASP A 514 -23.88 -13.25 7.11
C ASP A 514 -25.04 -12.36 7.64
N LEU A 515 -24.95 -11.04 7.48
CA LEU A 515 -26.08 -10.13 7.78
C LEU A 515 -27.26 -10.30 6.80
N THR A 516 -26.95 -10.57 5.53
CA THR A 516 -27.95 -10.76 4.47
C THR A 516 -28.71 -12.08 4.61
N SER A 517 -28.02 -13.13 5.09
CA SER A 517 -28.61 -14.45 5.35
C SER A 517 -29.46 -14.48 6.63
N ALA A 518 -29.08 -13.72 7.68
CA ALA A 518 -29.90 -13.56 8.87
C ALA A 518 -31.24 -12.82 8.60
N LEU A 519 -31.23 -11.80 7.72
CA LEU A 519 -32.44 -11.04 7.37
C LEU A 519 -33.38 -11.78 6.39
N THR A 520 -32.87 -12.74 5.62
CA THR A 520 -33.66 -13.56 4.68
C THR A 520 -34.16 -14.87 5.29
N GLN A 521 -33.47 -15.47 6.26
CA GLN A 521 -33.95 -16.68 6.94
C GLN A 521 -35.16 -16.44 7.85
N ASP A 522 -35.26 -15.27 8.49
CA ASP A 522 -36.42 -14.91 9.32
C ASP A 522 -37.72 -14.68 8.52
N SER A 523 -37.59 -14.43 7.21
CA SER A 523 -38.73 -14.21 6.31
C SER A 523 -39.16 -15.46 5.53
N ILE A 524 -38.27 -16.47 5.38
CA ILE A 524 -38.58 -17.71 4.64
C ILE A 524 -39.16 -18.81 5.56
N LEU A 525 -38.72 -18.91 6.82
CA LEU A 525 -39.22 -19.93 7.76
C LEU A 525 -40.70 -19.76 8.19
N LYS A 526 -41.34 -18.63 7.86
CA LYS A 526 -42.77 -18.40 8.09
C LYS A 526 -43.67 -18.70 6.89
N ILE A 527 -43.12 -19.04 5.72
CA ILE A 527 -43.91 -19.28 4.50
C ILE A 527 -44.05 -20.78 4.17
N GLU A 528 -43.10 -21.64 4.57
CA GLU A 528 -43.15 -23.08 4.21
C GLU A 528 -44.06 -23.98 5.08
N LYS A 529 -44.69 -23.47 6.15
CA LYS A 529 -45.58 -24.29 7.01
C LYS A 529 -47.07 -24.24 6.69
N SER A 530 -47.51 -23.73 5.53
CA SER A 530 -48.95 -23.65 5.21
C SER A 530 -49.43 -24.34 3.92
N ASN A 531 -48.56 -25.03 3.18
CA ASN A 531 -48.97 -25.85 2.05
C ASN A 531 -48.80 -27.35 2.33
N ASP A 532 -49.66 -27.89 3.20
CA ASP A 532 -50.03 -29.31 3.13
C ASP A 532 -51.52 -29.41 3.48
N LYS A 533 -52.36 -29.59 2.45
CA LYS A 533 -53.73 -30.08 2.62
C LYS A 533 -53.66 -31.60 2.80
N PRO A 534 -54.34 -32.16 3.81
CA PRO A 534 -54.47 -33.61 3.93
C PRO A 534 -55.53 -34.11 2.93
N TYR A 535 -55.23 -35.27 2.36
CA TYR A 535 -56.15 -36.11 1.60
C TYR A 535 -57.37 -36.52 2.43
N MET A 536 -58.46 -36.78 1.70
CA MET A 536 -59.72 -37.41 2.11
C MET A 536 -59.55 -38.55 3.13
N ASN A 537 -60.39 -38.55 4.15
CA ASN A 537 -61.69 -39.26 4.13
C ASN A 537 -62.75 -38.44 4.85
#